data_AF-J9F600-F1
#
_entry.id   AF-J9F600-F1
#
_cell.length_a   1.000
_cell.length_b   1.000
_cell.length_c   1.000
_cell.angle_alpha   90.00
_cell.angle_beta   90.00
_cell.angle_gamma   90.00
#
_symmetry.space_group_name_H-M   'P 1'
#
loop_
_entity.id
_entity.type
_entity.pdbx_description
1 polymer ?
#
loop_
_entity_poly.entity_id
_entity_poly.type
_entity_poly.pdbx_seq_one_letter_code
_entity_poly.pdbx_strand_id
1 'polypeptide(L)'
;MIPKKLIMLERMPLNRNGKIDENKLKEMMKNDYFTDNDSDIVEFIQTNPVLLNEVRKIWYQLIGLSQINLEDDFFAIGGHSLLLILLRRKLRDKFNFNLNFEQFYRQPTLAALITSIQMEMNNCNNEISNDYTYQNHIPIPLANFNSIKFVNLRENLSSIDNLYMIHAIAGTIYPYFGLVSTIPQCFNIYAIEYELNYPSNNLIELATFYAKQVSRKISPI
;
A
#
# COMPACT_ATOMS: atom_id res chain seq x y z
N MET A 1 -19.56 4.56 -7.09
CA MET A 1 -19.98 3.22 -6.63
C MET A 1 -19.46 2.19 -7.62
N ILE A 2 -18.48 1.38 -7.23
CA ILE A 2 -17.92 0.30 -8.07
C ILE A 2 -18.28 -1.03 -7.38
N PRO A 3 -18.94 -1.98 -8.08
CA PRO A 3 -19.32 -3.26 -7.48
C PRO A 3 -18.08 -4.12 -7.21
N LYS A 4 -18.05 -4.76 -6.03
CA LYS A 4 -16.91 -5.62 -5.60
C LYS A 4 -16.81 -6.94 -6.38
N LYS A 5 -17.90 -7.42 -6.98
CA LYS A 5 -17.97 -8.69 -7.73
C LYS A 5 -18.93 -8.58 -8.91
N LEU A 6 -18.58 -9.20 -10.01
CA LEU A 6 -19.45 -9.41 -11.18
C LEU A 6 -19.58 -10.92 -11.39
N ILE A 7 -20.80 -11.42 -11.40
CA ILE A 7 -21.09 -12.86 -11.56
C ILE A 7 -21.98 -12.99 -12.79
N MET A 8 -21.56 -13.82 -13.74
CA MET A 8 -22.34 -14.10 -14.94
C MET A 8 -23.31 -15.23 -14.65
N LEU A 9 -24.60 -14.99 -14.86
CA LEU A 9 -25.65 -16.00 -14.72
C LEU A 9 -26.22 -16.32 -16.10
N GLU A 10 -26.40 -17.60 -16.42
CA GLU A 10 -27.07 -18.00 -17.66
C GLU A 10 -28.54 -17.54 -17.71
N ARG A 11 -29.20 -17.47 -16.55
CA ARG A 11 -30.57 -16.95 -16.42
C ARG A 11 -30.84 -16.36 -15.04
N MET A 12 -31.67 -15.32 -15.00
CA MET A 12 -32.16 -14.76 -13.74
C MET A 12 -33.17 -15.71 -13.07
N PRO A 13 -33.01 -16.05 -11.78
CA PRO A 13 -34.00 -16.82 -11.06
C PRO A 13 -35.20 -15.93 -10.74
N LEU A 14 -36.37 -16.31 -11.29
CA LEU A 14 -37.63 -15.62 -11.05
C LEU A 14 -38.53 -16.45 -10.13
N ASN A 15 -39.30 -15.77 -9.30
CA ASN A 15 -40.39 -16.35 -8.53
C ASN A 15 -41.63 -16.55 -9.43
N ARG A 16 -42.68 -17.17 -8.88
CA ARG A 16 -43.94 -17.45 -9.61
C ARG A 16 -44.62 -16.20 -10.19
N ASN A 17 -44.31 -15.02 -9.64
CA ASN A 17 -44.86 -13.74 -10.07
C ASN A 17 -43.93 -13.00 -11.06
N GLY A 18 -42.86 -13.64 -11.55
CA GLY A 18 -41.93 -13.05 -12.51
C GLY A 18 -40.95 -12.04 -11.91
N LYS A 19 -40.91 -11.86 -10.59
CA LYS A 19 -39.89 -11.03 -9.91
C LYS A 19 -38.66 -11.87 -9.57
N ILE A 20 -37.50 -11.23 -9.38
CA ILE A 20 -36.28 -11.92 -8.95
C ILE A 20 -36.52 -12.64 -7.62
N ASP A 21 -36.18 -13.92 -7.57
CA ASP A 21 -36.16 -14.71 -6.35
C ASP A 21 -34.80 -14.54 -5.68
N GLU A 22 -34.71 -13.61 -4.72
CA GLU A 22 -33.46 -13.28 -4.02
C GLU A 22 -32.84 -14.50 -3.31
N ASN A 23 -33.65 -15.44 -2.84
CA ASN A 23 -33.15 -16.60 -2.12
C ASN A 23 -32.47 -17.58 -3.10
N LYS A 24 -33.12 -17.86 -4.23
CA LYS A 24 -32.51 -18.67 -5.29
C LYS A 24 -31.30 -17.99 -5.91
N LEU A 25 -31.32 -16.66 -6.05
CA LEU A 25 -30.16 -15.90 -6.52
C LEU A 25 -28.98 -16.08 -5.57
N LYS A 26 -29.20 -15.95 -4.26
CA LYS A 26 -28.17 -16.20 -3.23
C LYS A 26 -27.67 -17.64 -3.23
N GLU A 27 -28.53 -18.63 -3.47
CA GLU A 27 -28.12 -20.03 -3.59
C GLU A 27 -27.30 -20.31 -4.86
N MET A 28 -27.68 -19.75 -6.00
CA MET A 28 -26.90 -19.87 -7.24
C MET A 28 -25.51 -19.22 -7.09
N MET A 29 -25.44 -18.07 -6.40
CA MET A 29 -24.17 -17.42 -6.04
C MET A 29 -23.28 -18.25 -5.10
N LYS A 30 -23.83 -19.26 -4.40
CA LYS A 30 -23.04 -20.15 -3.53
C LYS A 30 -22.38 -21.32 -4.28
N ASN A 31 -22.83 -21.64 -5.50
CA ASN A 31 -22.27 -22.78 -6.24
C ASN A 31 -21.13 -22.37 -7.16
N ASP A 32 -21.08 -21.10 -7.57
CA ASP A 32 -19.98 -20.50 -8.33
C ASP A 32 -18.99 -19.77 -7.42
N TYR A 33 -18.67 -20.34 -6.25
CA TYR A 33 -17.41 -20.00 -5.58
C TYR A 33 -16.26 -20.56 -6.43
N PHE A 34 -15.96 -19.89 -7.54
CA PHE A 34 -14.59 -19.82 -7.99
C PHE A 34 -13.85 -19.09 -6.88
N THR A 35 -13.26 -19.87 -5.98
CA THR A 35 -12.20 -19.43 -5.08
C THR A 35 -11.07 -19.00 -5.99
N ASP A 36 -11.05 -17.72 -6.36
CA ASP A 36 -9.88 -17.06 -6.92
C ASP A 36 -8.73 -17.31 -5.94
N ASN A 37 -7.83 -18.25 -6.24
CA ASN A 37 -6.45 -18.40 -5.73
C ASN A 37 -6.13 -18.06 -4.25
N ASP A 38 -7.12 -18.09 -3.35
CA ASP A 38 -6.99 -17.70 -1.95
C ASP A 38 -6.79 -18.91 -1.03
N SER A 39 -6.95 -20.15 -1.53
CA SER A 39 -6.75 -21.36 -0.72
C SER A 39 -5.34 -21.41 -0.14
N ASP A 40 -4.35 -21.16 -0.99
CA ASP A 40 -2.94 -21.29 -0.63
C ASP A 40 -2.50 -20.12 0.25
N ILE A 41 -3.05 -18.91 0.02
CA ILE A 41 -2.78 -17.72 0.85
C ILE A 41 -3.42 -17.89 2.23
N VAL A 42 -4.68 -18.35 2.30
CA VAL A 42 -5.38 -18.59 3.56
C VAL A 42 -4.72 -19.72 4.33
N GLU A 43 -4.30 -20.81 3.67
CA GLU A 43 -3.55 -21.91 4.30
C GLU A 43 -2.17 -21.44 4.80
N PHE A 44 -1.46 -20.63 4.01
CA PHE A 44 -0.18 -20.03 4.40
C PHE A 44 -0.32 -19.10 5.61
N ILE A 45 -1.38 -18.29 5.67
CA ILE A 45 -1.68 -17.41 6.82
C ILE A 45 -2.11 -18.22 8.04
N GLN A 46 -2.88 -19.31 7.85
CA GLN A 46 -3.27 -20.22 8.93
C GLN A 46 -2.08 -20.95 9.56
N THR A 47 -0.96 -21.04 8.85
CA THR A 47 0.30 -21.62 9.37
C THR A 47 0.87 -20.79 10.53
N ASN A 48 0.52 -19.50 10.66
CA ASN A 48 0.97 -18.66 11.78
C ASN A 48 -0.19 -17.86 12.43
N PRO A 49 -1.04 -18.53 13.25
CA PRO A 49 -2.22 -17.89 13.84
C PRO A 49 -1.86 -16.80 14.86
N VAL A 50 -0.65 -16.86 15.44
CA VAL A 50 -0.15 -15.83 16.36
C VAL A 50 0.13 -14.54 15.60
N LEU A 51 0.89 -14.61 14.50
CA LEU A 51 1.18 -13.45 13.66
C LEU A 51 -0.11 -12.80 13.16
N LEU A 52 -1.03 -13.61 12.64
CA LEU A 52 -2.35 -13.16 12.19
C LEU A 52 -3.07 -12.32 13.26
N ASN A 53 -3.17 -12.85 14.49
CA ASN A 53 -3.85 -12.16 15.57
C ASN A 53 -3.13 -10.86 15.98
N GLU A 54 -1.80 -10.84 16.02
CA GLU A 54 -1.05 -9.65 16.40
C GLU A 54 -1.12 -8.54 15.35
N VAL A 55 -1.06 -8.86 14.05
CA VAL A 55 -1.24 -7.88 12.97
C VAL A 55 -2.69 -7.38 12.94
N ARG A 56 -3.68 -8.27 13.09
CA ARG A 56 -5.09 -7.90 13.16
C ARG A 56 -5.39 -6.97 14.35
N LYS A 57 -4.79 -7.23 15.52
CA LYS A 57 -4.89 -6.32 16.68
C LYS A 57 -4.35 -4.93 16.39
N ILE A 58 -3.24 -4.81 15.65
CA ILE A 58 -2.70 -3.51 15.24
C ILE A 58 -3.71 -2.78 14.35
N TRP A 59 -4.30 -3.47 13.38
CA TRP A 59 -5.32 -2.90 12.50
C TRP A 59 -6.56 -2.43 13.27
N TYR A 60 -7.07 -3.24 14.20
CA TYR A 60 -8.18 -2.85 15.07
C TYR A 60 -7.90 -1.57 15.86
N GLN A 61 -6.71 -1.45 16.44
CA GLN A 61 -6.32 -0.26 17.19
C GLN A 61 -6.23 1.00 16.34
N LEU A 62 -5.86 0.86 15.06
CA LEU A 62 -5.70 2.00 14.15
C LEU A 62 -7.01 2.45 13.52
N ILE A 63 -7.86 1.49 13.12
CA ILE A 63 -9.08 1.75 12.35
C ILE A 63 -10.30 1.90 13.28
N GLY A 64 -10.26 1.31 14.47
CA GLY A 64 -11.33 1.42 15.47
C GLY A 64 -12.53 0.51 15.21
N LEU A 65 -12.39 -0.51 14.35
CA LEU A 65 -13.45 -1.48 14.06
C LEU A 65 -13.38 -2.70 15.00
N SER A 66 -14.51 -3.39 15.18
CA SER A 66 -14.61 -4.60 16.01
C SER A 66 -14.35 -5.89 15.24
N GLN A 67 -14.52 -5.89 13.92
CA GLN A 67 -14.31 -7.04 13.03
C GLN A 67 -13.58 -6.60 11.75
N ILE A 68 -12.50 -7.30 11.42
CA ILE A 68 -11.68 -7.12 10.21
C ILE A 68 -11.39 -8.50 9.63
N ASN A 69 -11.76 -8.68 8.37
CA ASN A 69 -11.52 -9.89 7.58
C ASN A 69 -10.15 -9.83 6.89
N LEU A 70 -9.69 -10.98 6.39
CA LEU A 70 -8.41 -11.10 5.69
C LEU A 70 -8.37 -10.27 4.39
N GLU A 71 -9.47 -10.27 3.64
CA GLU A 71 -9.60 -9.53 2.38
C GLU A 71 -10.13 -8.10 2.54
N ASP A 72 -10.23 -7.61 3.77
CA ASP A 72 -10.64 -6.22 3.98
C ASP A 72 -9.51 -5.28 3.51
N ASP A 73 -9.84 -4.47 2.50
CA ASP A 73 -8.99 -3.39 2.01
C ASP A 73 -8.88 -2.30 3.07
N PHE A 74 -7.64 -2.01 3.49
CA PHE A 74 -7.30 -1.04 4.52
C PHE A 74 -7.94 0.32 4.29
N PHE A 75 -7.95 0.83 3.05
CA PHE A 75 -8.50 2.14 2.72
C PHE A 75 -10.03 2.10 2.63
N ALA A 76 -10.59 0.99 2.14
CA ALA A 76 -12.04 0.81 2.06
C ALA A 76 -12.71 0.78 3.44
N ILE A 77 -11.99 0.32 4.47
CA ILE A 77 -12.49 0.27 5.85
C ILE A 77 -12.15 1.52 6.68
N GLY A 78 -11.68 2.60 6.05
CA GLY A 78 -11.42 3.89 6.69
C GLY A 78 -9.95 4.18 7.02
N GLY A 79 -9.03 3.32 6.60
CA GLY A 79 -7.60 3.59 6.62
C GLY A 79 -7.23 4.75 5.71
N HIS A 80 -6.20 5.51 6.09
CA HIS A 80 -5.66 6.60 5.29
C HIS A 80 -4.16 6.77 5.52
N SER A 81 -3.52 7.67 4.77
CA SER A 81 -2.07 7.87 4.76
C SER A 81 -1.45 8.05 6.16
N LEU A 82 -2.05 8.85 7.04
CA LEU A 82 -1.57 9.01 8.41
C LEU A 82 -1.67 7.71 9.24
N LEU A 83 -2.77 6.96 9.12
CA LEU A 83 -2.88 5.65 9.78
C LEU A 83 -1.86 4.65 9.21
N LEU A 84 -1.51 4.77 7.93
CA LEU A 84 -0.51 3.95 7.27
C LEU A 84 0.91 4.21 7.81
N ILE A 85 1.23 5.48 8.12
CA ILE A 85 2.48 5.85 8.82
C ILE A 85 2.53 5.20 10.20
N LEU A 86 1.42 5.28 10.95
CA LEU A 86 1.32 4.67 12.28
C LEU A 86 1.39 3.14 12.22
N LEU A 87 0.80 2.53 11.18
CA LEU A 87 0.87 1.11 10.90
C LEU A 87 2.32 0.67 10.67
N ARG A 88 3.05 1.33 9.76
CA ARG A 88 4.47 1.03 9.50
C ARG A 88 5.30 1.12 10.77
N ARG A 89 5.10 2.15 11.59
CA ARG A 89 5.79 2.29 12.88
C ARG A 89 5.52 1.09 13.80
N LYS A 90 4.24 0.75 14.02
CA LYS A 90 3.86 -0.39 14.88
C LYS A 90 4.39 -1.73 14.36
N LEU A 91 4.39 -1.95 13.05
CA LEU A 91 4.92 -3.17 12.44
C LEU A 91 6.43 -3.28 12.59
N ARG A 92 7.17 -2.19 12.36
CA ARG A 92 8.61 -2.14 12.57
C ARG A 92 8.97 -2.39 14.02
N ASP A 93 8.34 -1.68 14.95
CA ASP A 93 8.70 -1.77 16.37
C ASP A 93 8.39 -3.17 16.95
N LYS A 94 7.43 -3.90 16.37
CA LYS A 94 6.99 -5.22 16.87
C LYS A 94 7.60 -6.42 16.14
N PHE A 95 7.77 -6.32 14.83
CA PHE A 95 8.19 -7.43 13.98
C PHE A 95 9.53 -7.16 13.26
N ASN A 96 10.16 -6.01 13.51
CA ASN A 96 11.29 -5.50 12.72
C ASN A 96 10.99 -5.41 11.20
N PHE A 97 9.70 -5.39 10.84
CA PHE A 97 9.25 -5.38 9.46
C PHE A 97 9.06 -3.95 8.95
N ASN A 98 9.71 -3.62 7.84
CA ASN A 98 9.60 -2.29 7.25
C ASN A 98 8.59 -2.29 6.09
N LEU A 99 7.35 -1.87 6.38
CA LEU A 99 6.28 -1.83 5.38
C LEU A 99 6.64 -1.01 4.14
N ASN A 100 6.71 -1.68 2.98
CA ASN A 100 6.79 -1.02 1.68
C ASN A 100 5.41 -0.50 1.28
N PHE A 101 5.27 0.83 1.29
CA PHE A 101 4.00 1.47 0.98
C PHE A 101 3.59 1.29 -0.48
N GLU A 102 4.50 1.35 -1.45
CA GLU A 102 4.13 1.18 -2.87
C GLU A 102 3.49 -0.20 -3.10
N GLN A 103 4.13 -1.26 -2.58
CA GLN A 103 3.60 -2.61 -2.65
C GLN A 103 2.27 -2.73 -1.90
N PHE A 104 2.18 -2.16 -0.70
CA PHE A 104 0.94 -2.19 0.08
C PHE A 104 -0.22 -1.49 -0.62
N TYR A 105 0.00 -0.37 -1.30
CA TYR A 105 -1.05 0.31 -2.06
C TYR A 105 -1.56 -0.50 -3.25
N ARG A 106 -0.77 -1.43 -3.79
CA ARG A 106 -1.20 -2.32 -4.88
C ARG A 106 -2.14 -3.41 -4.38
N GLN A 107 -1.93 -3.90 -3.16
CA GLN A 107 -2.76 -4.92 -2.53
C GLN A 107 -2.94 -4.62 -1.03
N PRO A 108 -3.81 -3.67 -0.67
CA PRO A 108 -3.92 -3.14 0.69
C PRO A 108 -4.76 -4.03 1.62
N THR A 109 -4.67 -5.35 1.48
CA THR A 109 -5.44 -6.31 2.29
C THR A 109 -4.66 -6.78 3.50
N LEU A 110 -5.39 -7.19 4.54
CA LEU A 110 -4.78 -7.76 5.74
C LEU A 110 -4.02 -9.06 5.41
N ALA A 111 -4.56 -9.87 4.49
CA ALA A 111 -3.93 -11.09 4.00
C ALA A 111 -2.56 -10.81 3.35
N ALA A 112 -2.51 -9.90 2.38
CA ALA A 112 -1.28 -9.56 1.67
C ALA A 112 -0.19 -9.02 2.61
N LEU A 113 -0.59 -8.24 3.61
CA LEU A 113 0.33 -7.74 4.63
C LEU A 113 0.93 -8.87 5.48
N ILE A 114 0.10 -9.79 5.96
CA ILE A 114 0.56 -10.91 6.79
C ILE A 114 1.49 -11.81 6.00
N THR A 115 1.14 -12.11 4.75
CA THR A 115 1.98 -12.89 3.83
C THR A 115 3.34 -12.21 3.64
N SER A 116 3.37 -10.89 3.44
CA SER A 116 4.62 -10.14 3.30
C SER A 116 5.51 -10.23 4.55
N ILE A 117 4.92 -10.08 5.74
CA ILE A 117 5.66 -10.21 7.01
C ILE A 117 6.19 -11.63 7.18
N GLN A 118 5.36 -12.64 6.92
CA GLN A 118 5.74 -14.04 7.08
C GLN A 118 6.84 -14.46 6.09
N MET A 119 6.80 -13.97 4.85
CA MET A 119 7.87 -14.19 3.87
C MET A 119 9.20 -13.60 4.33
N GLU A 120 9.18 -12.36 4.84
CA GLU A 120 10.40 -11.69 5.33
C GLU A 120 10.97 -12.39 6.59
N MET A 121 10.10 -12.83 7.50
CA MET A 121 10.51 -13.62 8.68
C MET A 121 11.10 -15.00 8.30
N ASN A 122 10.56 -15.65 7.26
CA ASN A 122 11.07 -16.93 6.79
C ASN A 122 12.42 -16.79 6.06
N ASN A 123 12.64 -15.68 5.35
CA ASN A 123 13.93 -15.39 4.71
C ASN A 123 15.03 -15.17 5.75
N CYS A 124 14.76 -14.51 6.88
CA CYS A 124 15.71 -14.39 7.98
C CYS A 124 16.11 -15.75 8.62
N ASN A 125 15.29 -16.79 8.48
CA ASN A 125 15.60 -18.13 8.99
C ASN A 125 16.40 -19.00 8.00
N ASN A 126 16.45 -18.63 6.72
CA ASN A 126 17.09 -19.40 5.65
C ASN A 126 18.45 -18.85 5.20
N GLU A 127 18.90 -17.71 5.73
CA GLU A 127 20.21 -17.13 5.41
C GLU A 127 21.33 -17.67 6.31
N ILE A 128 21.70 -18.94 6.09
CA ILE A 128 23.11 -19.29 5.94
C ILE A 128 23.28 -19.63 4.47
N SER A 129 24.09 -18.85 3.75
CA SER A 129 24.45 -18.94 2.32
C SER A 129 23.36 -18.55 1.30
N ASN A 130 23.35 -17.28 0.88
CA ASN A 130 23.83 -16.87 -0.46
C ASN A 130 23.63 -15.36 -0.66
N ASP A 131 24.71 -14.70 -1.11
CA ASP A 131 24.73 -13.30 -1.55
C ASP A 131 23.62 -13.02 -2.58
N TYR A 132 22.59 -12.30 -2.16
CA TYR A 132 21.73 -11.52 -3.04
C TYR A 132 21.66 -10.09 -2.54
N THR A 133 22.30 -9.20 -3.29
CA THR A 133 22.32 -7.75 -3.10
C THR A 133 20.93 -7.16 -3.34
N TYR A 134 20.06 -7.24 -2.33
CA TYR A 134 19.09 -6.18 -2.10
C TYR A 134 19.81 -5.08 -1.33
N GLN A 135 19.68 -3.82 -1.78
CA GLN A 135 20.24 -2.68 -1.06
C GLN A 135 19.66 -2.69 0.36
N ASN A 136 20.47 -3.16 1.30
CA ASN A 136 20.30 -3.00 2.73
C ASN A 136 19.78 -1.58 2.98
N HIS A 137 18.51 -1.46 3.34
CA HIS A 137 18.08 -0.32 4.12
C HIS A 137 18.81 -0.47 5.45
N ILE A 138 19.94 0.23 5.52
CA ILE A 138 20.68 0.54 6.74
C ILE A 138 19.63 0.80 7.83
N PRO A 139 19.72 0.17 9.02
CA PRO A 139 18.86 0.54 10.14
C PRO A 139 19.01 2.03 10.30
N ILE A 140 17.94 2.81 10.05
CA ILE A 140 18.02 4.28 9.92
C ILE A 140 18.89 4.78 11.07
N PRO A 141 20.15 5.15 10.81
CA PRO A 141 20.97 5.71 11.85
C PRO A 141 20.29 7.02 12.19
N LEU A 142 20.30 7.39 13.47
CA LEU A 142 19.85 8.71 13.91
C LEU A 142 20.82 9.78 13.37
N ALA A 143 20.86 9.97 12.04
CA ALA A 143 21.91 10.69 11.33
C ALA A 143 21.32 11.72 10.36
N ASN A 144 21.56 12.99 10.71
CA ASN A 144 21.40 14.22 9.92
C ASN A 144 20.06 14.45 9.21
N PHE A 145 19.10 14.92 10.01
CA PHE A 145 17.72 15.31 9.66
C PHE A 145 17.54 16.54 8.76
N ASN A 146 18.46 16.79 7.80
CA ASN A 146 18.41 17.96 6.91
C ASN A 146 18.41 17.62 5.42
N SER A 147 18.28 16.36 5.02
CA SER A 147 18.36 15.96 3.62
C SER A 147 16.98 15.82 2.98
N ILE A 148 16.75 16.60 1.92
CA ILE A 148 15.64 16.38 1.00
C ILE A 148 15.83 15.04 0.31
N LYS A 149 14.75 14.28 0.21
CA LYS A 149 14.74 13.02 -0.51
C LYS A 149 13.94 13.16 -1.79
N PHE A 150 14.63 13.05 -2.92
CA PHE A 150 13.97 12.88 -4.21
C PHE A 150 13.58 11.41 -4.39
N VAL A 151 12.30 11.18 -4.64
CA VAL A 151 11.74 9.86 -4.89
C VAL A 151 11.36 9.75 -6.35
N ASN A 152 11.80 8.67 -7.00
CA ASN A 152 11.31 8.29 -8.32
C ASN A 152 10.09 7.40 -8.12
N LEU A 153 8.92 7.84 -8.59
CA LEU A 153 7.66 7.10 -8.47
C LEU A 153 7.32 6.34 -9.73
N ARG A 154 7.72 6.87 -10.89
CA ARG A 154 7.55 6.24 -12.19
C ARG A 154 8.45 6.92 -13.22
N GLU A 155 9.21 6.13 -13.97
CA GLU A 155 10.07 6.64 -15.03
C GLU A 155 9.93 5.75 -16.28
N ASN A 156 9.79 6.40 -17.43
CA ASN A 156 9.63 5.79 -18.73
C ASN A 156 10.44 6.62 -19.75
N LEU A 157 11.26 5.93 -20.54
CA LEU A 157 12.10 6.55 -21.57
C LEU A 157 11.30 7.25 -22.68
N SER A 158 10.05 6.85 -22.88
CA SER A 158 9.14 7.43 -23.88
C SER A 158 8.14 8.45 -23.28
N SER A 159 8.46 9.01 -22.10
CA SER A 159 7.62 10.04 -21.49
C SER A 159 7.57 11.32 -22.32
N ILE A 160 6.42 11.97 -22.33
CA ILE A 160 6.22 13.28 -22.96
C ILE A 160 6.73 14.39 -22.04
N ASP A 161 6.55 14.24 -20.71
CA ASP A 161 6.99 15.23 -19.72
C ASP A 161 7.12 14.62 -18.31
N ASN A 162 7.61 15.42 -17.37
CA ASN A 162 7.83 15.09 -15.96
C ASN A 162 6.85 15.80 -15.04
N LEU A 163 6.17 15.05 -14.19
CA LEU A 163 5.34 15.56 -13.09
C LEU A 163 6.11 15.51 -11.77
N TYR A 164 6.19 16.63 -11.06
CA TYR A 164 6.84 16.73 -9.75
C TYR A 164 5.80 16.92 -8.64
N MET A 165 5.75 15.99 -7.70
CA MET A 165 4.88 16.03 -6.52
C MET A 165 5.66 16.55 -5.31
N ILE A 166 5.08 17.49 -4.57
CA ILE A 166 5.64 18.00 -3.31
C ILE A 166 4.90 17.30 -2.19
N HIS A 167 5.61 16.81 -1.16
CA HIS A 167 5.01 16.14 -0.01
C HIS A 167 3.79 16.87 0.61
N ALA A 168 2.96 16.10 1.33
CA ALA A 168 1.88 16.64 2.16
C ALA A 168 2.41 17.25 3.48
N ILE A 169 1.50 17.69 4.37
CA ILE A 169 1.81 18.32 5.68
C ILE A 169 2.76 17.52 6.58
N ALA A 170 2.78 16.20 6.43
CA ALA A 170 3.66 15.32 7.21
C ALA A 170 5.06 15.15 6.60
N GLY A 171 5.39 15.85 5.51
CA GLY A 171 6.65 15.67 4.80
C GLY A 171 6.71 14.41 3.91
N THR A 172 5.64 13.61 3.88
CA THR A 172 5.58 12.35 3.13
C THR A 172 4.79 12.47 1.83
N ILE A 173 5.10 11.58 0.88
CA ILE A 173 4.41 11.49 -0.42
C ILE A 173 3.38 10.36 -0.49
N TYR A 174 3.18 9.64 0.62
CA TYR A 174 2.26 8.51 0.70
C TYR A 174 0.82 8.81 0.26
N PRO A 175 0.26 10.01 0.47
CA PRO A 175 -1.05 10.34 -0.09
C PRO A 175 -1.13 10.23 -1.61
N TYR A 176 0.01 10.31 -2.31
CA TYR A 176 0.05 10.28 -3.77
C TYR A 176 0.14 8.87 -4.37
N PHE A 177 0.46 7.82 -3.60
CA PHE A 177 0.61 6.48 -4.20
C PHE A 177 -0.67 5.98 -4.88
N GLY A 178 -1.85 6.25 -4.29
CA GLY A 178 -3.12 5.97 -4.95
C GLY A 178 -3.38 6.83 -6.20
N LEU A 179 -2.82 8.04 -6.25
CA LEU A 179 -2.92 8.93 -7.41
C LEU A 179 -1.99 8.48 -8.55
N VAL A 180 -0.78 8.04 -8.23
CA VAL A 180 0.27 7.63 -9.18
C VAL A 180 -0.24 6.56 -10.15
N SER A 181 -1.04 5.61 -9.68
CA SER A 181 -1.62 4.54 -10.52
C SER A 181 -2.65 5.06 -11.53
N THR A 182 -3.29 6.20 -11.26
CA THR A 182 -4.33 6.79 -12.13
C THR A 182 -3.78 7.78 -13.15
N ILE A 183 -2.56 8.31 -12.95
CA ILE A 183 -1.95 9.29 -13.84
C ILE A 183 -1.55 8.61 -15.16
N PRO A 184 -1.81 9.21 -16.33
CA PRO A 184 -1.45 8.63 -17.64
C PRO A 184 0.01 8.22 -17.74
N GLN A 185 0.28 7.06 -18.37
CA GLN A 185 1.61 6.45 -18.45
C GLN A 185 2.65 7.25 -19.26
N CYS A 186 2.20 8.27 -20.00
CA CYS A 186 3.07 9.16 -20.77
C CYS A 186 3.81 10.20 -19.90
N PHE A 187 3.56 10.25 -18.60
CA PHE A 187 4.30 11.12 -17.67
C PHE A 187 5.23 10.34 -16.76
N ASN A 188 6.47 10.82 -16.64
CA ASN A 188 7.33 10.45 -15.51
C ASN A 188 6.83 11.16 -14.26
N ILE A 189 6.96 10.51 -13.11
CA ILE A 189 6.50 11.04 -11.85
C ILE A 189 7.66 11.00 -10.85
N TYR A 190 8.00 12.17 -10.34
CA TYR A 190 8.97 12.34 -9.27
C TYR A 190 8.32 13.00 -8.07
N ALA A 191 8.86 12.76 -6.89
CA ALA A 191 8.36 13.34 -5.66
C ALA A 191 9.50 13.93 -4.82
N ILE A 192 9.16 14.94 -4.04
CA ILE A 192 10.04 15.54 -3.02
C ILE A 192 9.47 15.17 -1.66
N GLU A 193 10.17 14.30 -0.93
CA GLU A 193 9.92 13.98 0.47
C GLU A 193 10.79 14.82 1.39
N TYR A 194 10.28 15.03 2.61
CA TYR A 194 10.93 15.79 3.66
C TYR A 194 10.70 15.13 5.02
N GLU A 195 11.73 15.03 5.86
CA GLU A 195 11.60 14.50 7.22
C GLU A 195 11.41 15.64 8.23
N LEU A 196 10.15 16.04 8.46
CA LEU A 196 9.63 16.88 9.56
C LEU A 196 10.24 18.30 9.80
N ASN A 197 11.46 18.60 9.36
CA ASN A 197 12.20 19.84 9.65
C ASN A 197 12.28 20.77 8.43
N TYR A 198 11.17 21.38 8.03
CA TYR A 198 11.12 22.22 6.83
C TYR A 198 12.24 23.28 6.81
N PRO A 199 12.85 23.55 5.63
CA PRO A 199 13.96 24.49 5.52
C PRO A 199 13.50 25.94 5.73
N SER A 200 12.20 26.19 5.66
CA SER A 200 11.58 27.46 6.00
C SER A 200 10.13 27.24 6.45
N ASN A 201 9.65 28.12 7.32
CA ASN A 201 8.23 28.23 7.68
C ASN A 201 7.46 29.18 6.73
N ASN A 202 8.15 29.76 5.74
CA ASN A 202 7.57 30.63 4.71
C ASN A 202 7.33 29.83 3.41
N LEU A 203 6.08 29.83 2.93
CA LEU A 203 5.67 29.10 1.74
C LEU A 203 6.42 29.55 0.47
N ILE A 204 6.74 30.84 0.36
CA ILE A 204 7.44 31.40 -0.81
C ILE A 204 8.89 30.92 -0.84
N GLU A 205 9.54 30.88 0.32
CA GLU A 205 10.91 30.36 0.43
C GLU A 205 10.94 28.86 0.15
N LEU A 206 9.96 28.09 0.64
CA LEU A 206 9.80 26.67 0.32
C LEU A 206 9.59 26.44 -1.18
N ALA A 207 8.69 27.19 -1.82
CA ALA A 207 8.43 27.06 -3.26
C ALA A 207 9.68 27.37 -4.09
N THR A 208 10.39 28.45 -3.75
CA THR A 208 11.66 28.83 -4.39
C THR A 208 12.71 27.73 -4.23
N PHE A 209 12.78 27.15 -3.03
CA PHE A 209 13.67 26.06 -2.73
C PHE A 209 13.35 24.82 -3.57
N TYR A 210 12.09 24.39 -3.64
CA TYR A 210 11.69 23.23 -4.45
C TYR A 210 11.94 23.45 -5.94
N ALA A 211 11.63 24.63 -6.46
CA ALA A 211 11.88 24.98 -7.87
C ALA A 211 13.37 24.81 -8.23
N LYS A 212 14.28 25.29 -7.39
CA LYS A 212 15.73 25.13 -7.59
C LYS A 212 16.15 23.66 -7.63
N GLN A 213 15.53 22.83 -6.81
CA GLN A 213 15.83 21.40 -6.76
C GLN A 213 15.31 20.65 -7.98
N VAL A 214 14.12 21.00 -8.48
CA VAL A 214 13.57 20.45 -9.72
C VAL A 214 14.46 20.83 -10.91
N SER A 215 14.88 22.10 -11.03
CA SER A 215 15.76 22.55 -12.12
C SER A 215 17.10 21.83 -12.14
N ARG A 216 17.70 21.55 -10.97
CA ARG A 216 18.96 20.77 -10.88
C ARG A 216 18.82 19.34 -11.39
N LYS A 217 17.64 18.73 -11.27
CA LYS A 217 17.40 17.37 -11.76
C LYS A 217 17.14 17.32 -13.26
N ILE A 218 16.62 18.40 -13.84
CA ILE A 218 16.37 18.54 -15.29
C ILE A 218 17.67 18.81 -16.06
N SER A 219 18.65 19.48 -15.45
CA SER A 219 19.97 19.73 -16.05
C SER A 219 21.05 18.88 -15.37
N PRO A 220 21.35 17.67 -15.87
CA PRO A 220 22.59 17.02 -15.50
C PRO A 220 23.72 17.80 -16.19
N ILE A 221 24.52 18.50 -15.39
CA ILE A 221 25.85 18.94 -15.83
C ILE A 221 26.78 17.74 -15.73
#